data_AF-A0A369VA67-F1
#
_entry.id   AF-A0A369VA67-F1
#
_cell.length_a   1.000
_cell.length_b   1.000
_cell.length_c   1.000
_cell.angle_alpha   90.00
_cell.angle_beta   90.00
_cell.angle_gamma   90.00
#
_symmetry.space_group_name_H-M   'P 1'
#
loop_
_entity.id
_entity.type
_entity.pdbx_description
1 polymer ?
#
loop_
_entity_poly.entity_id
_entity_poly.type
_entity_poly.pdbx_seq_one_letter_code
_entity_poly.pdbx_strand_id
1 'polypeptide(L)'
;MPRIYATPEQLAAWTGEPAPADAERQLARASSDVDAALLCAFYDTNSAGLPTEPHVVQALADATCAQVEYQEATGDDGTGAAGRWGSVAIGPVSLGDRRDNPRAPGDVDLAPRAHRALMLAGLLPGVIF
;
A
#
# COMPACT_ATOMS: atom_id res chain seq x y z
N MET A 1 15.80 -10.71 0.39
CA MET A 1 15.20 -9.72 1.33
C MET A 1 14.09 -9.01 0.58
N PRO A 2 12.94 -8.71 1.22
CA PRO A 2 11.89 -7.91 0.60
C PRO A 2 12.47 -6.55 0.21
N ARG A 3 12.04 -6.02 -0.93
CA ARG A 3 12.39 -4.67 -1.34
C ARG A 3 11.58 -3.71 -0.51
N ILE A 4 12.22 -2.71 0.06
CA ILE A 4 11.56 -1.65 0.82
C ILE A 4 11.74 -0.37 0.02
N TYR A 5 10.62 0.23 -0.40
CA TYR A 5 10.63 1.41 -1.28
C TYR A 5 10.63 2.73 -0.52
N ALA A 6 10.28 2.73 0.77
CA ALA A 6 10.23 3.92 1.60
C ALA A 6 10.94 3.69 2.95
N THR A 7 11.58 4.73 3.49
CA THR A 7 12.20 4.70 4.81
C THR A 7 11.25 5.21 5.90
N PRO A 8 11.49 4.88 7.19
CA PRO A 8 10.71 5.43 8.30
C PRO A 8 10.68 6.97 8.32
N GLU A 9 11.77 7.62 7.91
CA GLU A 9 11.85 9.08 7.84
C GLU A 9 10.94 9.64 6.74
N GLN A 10 10.85 8.96 5.60
CA GLN A 10 9.92 9.34 4.53
C GLN A 10 8.47 9.14 4.96
N LEU A 11 8.17 8.08 5.72
CA LEU A 11 6.86 7.87 6.30
C LEU A 11 6.50 8.99 7.28
N ALA A 12 7.41 9.34 8.18
CA ALA A 12 7.19 10.43 9.13
C ALA A 12 6.99 11.79 8.43
N ALA A 13 7.75 12.06 7.37
CA ALA A 13 7.58 13.25 6.55
C ALA A 13 6.23 13.25 5.80
N TRP A 14 5.74 12.08 5.38
CA TRP A 14 4.46 11.91 4.69
C TRP A 14 3.26 12.13 5.61
N THR A 15 3.24 11.48 6.78
CA THR A 15 2.13 11.55 7.73
C THR A 15 2.15 12.83 8.56
N GLY A 16 3.32 13.47 8.69
CA GLY A 16 3.52 14.59 9.62
C GLY A 16 3.59 14.15 11.08
N GLU A 17 3.66 12.84 11.33
CA GLU A 17 3.72 12.22 12.66
C GLU A 17 5.05 11.48 12.84
N PRO A 18 5.52 11.27 14.09
CA PRO A 18 6.72 10.46 14.32
C PRO A 18 6.53 9.03 13.80
N ALA A 19 7.59 8.46 13.21
CA ALA A 19 7.54 7.09 12.70
C ALA A 19 7.20 6.10 13.83
N PRO A 20 6.24 5.18 13.62
CA PRO A 20 5.89 4.17 14.61
C PRO A 20 7.05 3.21 14.87
N ALA A 21 7.10 2.59 16.05
CA ALA A 21 8.18 1.65 16.42
C ALA A 21 8.28 0.44 15.48
N ASP A 22 7.16 0.03 14.89
CA ASP A 22 7.07 -1.06 13.91
C ASP A 22 7.11 -0.57 12.45
N ALA A 23 7.50 0.69 12.18
CA ALA A 23 7.49 1.30 10.84
C ALA A 23 8.20 0.44 9.80
N GLU A 24 9.37 -0.12 10.10
CA GLU A 24 10.11 -0.98 9.15
C GLU A 24 9.30 -2.21 8.72
N ARG A 25 8.56 -2.83 9.65
CA ARG A 25 7.72 -3.99 9.37
C ARG A 25 6.51 -3.59 8.54
N GLN A 26 5.88 -2.46 8.86
CA GLN A 26 4.76 -1.92 8.09
C GLN A 26 5.17 -1.58 6.67
N LEU A 27 6.30 -0.88 6.50
CA LEU A 27 6.87 -0.51 5.21
C LEU A 27 7.26 -1.73 4.37
N ALA A 28 7.77 -2.79 4.99
CA ALA A 28 8.08 -4.04 4.29
C ALA A 28 6.82 -4.75 3.77
N ARG A 29 5.73 -4.76 4.56
CA ARG A 29 4.44 -5.31 4.14
C ARG A 29 3.83 -4.49 3.00
N ALA A 30 3.74 -3.17 3.20
CA ALA A 30 3.25 -2.24 2.19
C ALA A 30 4.07 -2.30 0.89
N SER A 31 5.39 -2.46 0.97
CA SER A 31 6.22 -2.63 -0.23
C SER A 31 5.93 -3.93 -0.97
N SER A 32 5.59 -5.02 -0.25
CA SER A 32 5.16 -6.28 -0.86
C SER A 32 3.81 -6.14 -1.59
N ASP A 33 2.88 -5.36 -1.04
CA ASP A 33 1.60 -5.04 -1.69
C ASP A 33 1.84 -4.25 -2.98
N VAL A 34 2.73 -3.26 -2.92
CA VAL A 34 3.15 -2.46 -4.09
C VAL A 34 3.84 -3.34 -5.12
N ASP A 35 4.75 -4.24 -4.73
CA ASP A 35 5.39 -5.23 -5.62
C ASP A 35 4.35 -6.09 -6.36
N ALA A 36 3.32 -6.55 -5.65
CA ALA A 36 2.25 -7.34 -6.24
C ALA A 36 1.39 -6.52 -7.23
N ALA A 37 1.18 -5.22 -6.98
CA ALA A 37 0.54 -4.32 -7.93
C ALA A 37 1.41 -4.05 -9.18
N LEU A 38 2.74 -4.12 -9.05
CA LEU A 38 3.70 -3.84 -10.12
C LEU A 38 4.07 -5.05 -10.99
N LEU A 39 3.41 -6.20 -10.81
CA LEU A 39 3.74 -7.44 -11.54
C LEU A 39 3.85 -7.28 -13.07
N CYS A 40 3.11 -6.31 -13.66
CA CYS A 40 3.12 -6.02 -15.09
C CYS A 40 3.75 -4.66 -15.44
N ALA A 41 4.30 -3.93 -14.48
CA ALA A 41 4.91 -2.63 -14.69
C ALA A 41 6.31 -2.77 -15.32
N PHE A 42 6.67 -1.86 -16.22
CA PHE A 42 7.99 -1.82 -16.86
C PHE A 42 8.71 -0.52 -16.49
N TYR A 43 9.86 -0.64 -15.86
CA TYR A 43 10.73 0.48 -15.49
C TYR A 43 12.17 -0.01 -15.33
N ASP A 44 13.14 0.89 -15.48
CA ASP A 44 14.55 0.55 -15.34
C ASP A 44 14.90 0.25 -13.88
N THR A 45 15.65 -0.84 -13.69
CA THR A 45 16.05 -1.30 -12.37
C THR A 45 17.54 -1.64 -12.30
N ASN A 46 18.13 -1.50 -11.12
CA ASN A 46 19.54 -1.83 -10.88
C ASN A 46 19.76 -3.34 -10.65
N SER A 47 20.98 -3.75 -10.27
CA SER A 47 21.28 -5.16 -10.00
C SER A 47 20.56 -5.75 -8.77
N ALA A 48 20.09 -4.91 -7.85
CA ALA A 48 19.18 -5.30 -6.76
C ALA A 48 17.70 -5.22 -7.20
N GLY A 49 17.47 -4.84 -8.45
CA GLY A 49 16.24 -4.44 -9.14
C GLY A 49 15.38 -3.41 -8.42
N LEU A 50 16.03 -2.50 -7.68
CA LEU A 50 15.39 -1.25 -7.27
C LEU A 50 15.28 -0.33 -8.50
N PRO A 51 14.23 0.50 -8.59
CA PRO A 51 14.08 1.51 -9.63
C PRO A 51 15.31 2.43 -9.70
N THR A 52 15.75 2.78 -10.91
CA THR A 52 16.86 3.74 -11.13
C THR A 52 16.36 5.14 -11.45
N GLU A 53 15.20 5.25 -12.05
CA GLU A 53 14.61 6.52 -12.47
C GLU A 53 14.10 7.31 -11.25
N PRO A 54 14.54 8.57 -11.04
CA PRO A 54 14.18 9.34 -9.85
C PRO A 54 12.67 9.52 -9.64
N HIS A 55 11.92 9.66 -10.74
CA HIS A 55 10.46 9.80 -10.68
C HIS A 55 9.77 8.49 -10.25
N VAL A 56 10.29 7.33 -10.67
CA VAL A 56 9.79 6.00 -10.28
C VAL A 56 10.15 5.73 -8.81
N VAL A 57 11.37 6.05 -8.39
CA VAL A 57 11.80 5.93 -6.98
C VAL A 57 10.85 6.72 -6.08
N GLN A 58 10.57 7.98 -6.43
CA GLN A 58 9.68 8.83 -5.63
C GLN A 58 8.24 8.29 -5.63
N ALA A 59 7.72 7.90 -6.79
CA ALA A 59 6.35 7.37 -6.88
C ALA A 59 6.16 6.09 -6.07
N LEU A 60 7.18 5.21 -6.03
CA LEU A 60 7.15 4.00 -5.22
C LEU A 60 7.26 4.30 -3.72
N ALA A 61 8.09 5.28 -3.34
CA ALA A 61 8.14 5.74 -1.95
C ALA A 61 6.79 6.32 -1.50
N ASP A 62 6.19 7.21 -2.30
CA ASP A 62 4.88 7.81 -2.03
C ASP A 62 3.78 6.75 -1.96
N ALA A 63 3.81 5.77 -2.87
CA ALA A 63 2.86 4.66 -2.88
C ALA A 63 2.97 3.80 -1.63
N THR A 64 4.19 3.46 -1.20
CA THR A 64 4.40 2.69 0.04
C THR A 64 3.97 3.47 1.28
N CYS A 65 4.29 4.76 1.38
CA CYS A 65 3.83 5.60 2.49
C CYS A 65 2.31 5.70 2.54
N ALA A 66 1.66 5.92 1.38
CA ALA A 66 0.21 5.97 1.27
C ALA A 66 -0.47 4.63 1.62
N GLN A 67 0.19 3.50 1.33
CA GLN A 67 -0.30 2.17 1.68
C GLN A 67 -0.27 1.96 3.20
N VAL A 68 0.81 2.37 3.88
CA VAL A 68 0.90 2.32 5.35
C VAL A 68 -0.16 3.23 5.99
N GLU A 69 -0.29 4.48 5.53
CA GLU A 69 -1.31 5.42 6.01
C GLU A 69 -2.73 4.81 5.92
N TYR A 70 -3.03 4.14 4.80
CA TYR A 70 -4.32 3.50 4.61
C TYR A 70 -4.52 2.29 5.54
N GLN A 71 -3.51 1.45 5.70
CA GLN A 71 -3.55 0.31 6.62
C GLN A 71 -3.82 0.78 8.05
N GLU A 72 -3.10 1.79 8.53
CA GLU A 72 -3.29 2.40 9.84
C GLU A 72 -4.71 3.01 9.99
N ALA A 73 -5.19 3.75 8.99
CA ALA A 73 -6.52 4.36 9.01
C ALA A 73 -7.66 3.34 9.00
N THR A 74 -7.44 2.16 8.41
CA THR A 74 -8.45 1.08 8.31
C THR A 74 -8.34 0.07 9.45
N GLY A 75 -7.32 0.20 10.32
CA GLY A 75 -7.02 -0.77 11.38
C GLY A 75 -6.51 -2.12 10.85
N ASP A 76 -5.96 -2.14 9.63
CA ASP A 76 -5.27 -3.30 9.07
C ASP A 76 -3.79 -3.23 9.46
N ASP A 77 -3.19 -4.37 9.77
CA ASP A 77 -1.75 -4.48 10.01
C ASP A 77 -0.99 -4.88 8.73
N GLY A 78 -1.67 -4.94 7.58
CA GLY A 78 -1.11 -5.32 6.29
C GLY A 78 -0.92 -6.84 6.16
N THR A 79 -1.57 -7.64 7.00
CA THR A 79 -1.61 -9.11 6.83
C THR A 79 -2.79 -9.58 6.00
N GLY A 80 -3.74 -8.70 5.71
CA GLY A 80 -5.01 -9.05 5.09
C GLY A 80 -5.99 -9.75 6.05
N ALA A 81 -5.65 -9.87 7.34
CA ALA A 81 -6.54 -10.47 8.34
C ALA A 81 -7.74 -9.56 8.67
N ALA A 82 -7.54 -8.23 8.65
CA ALA A 82 -8.59 -7.26 8.96
C ALA A 82 -9.69 -7.21 7.88
N GLY A 83 -9.34 -7.47 6.61
CA GLY A 83 -10.27 -7.50 5.48
C GLY A 83 -11.37 -8.59 5.56
N ARG A 84 -11.28 -9.51 6.52
CA ARG A 84 -12.24 -10.62 6.67
C ARG A 84 -13.55 -10.20 7.32
N TRP A 85 -13.57 -9.17 8.17
CA TRP A 85 -14.75 -8.74 8.92
C TRP A 85 -14.75 -7.24 9.23
N GLY A 86 -15.62 -6.47 8.57
CA GLY A 86 -15.97 -5.12 8.99
C GLY A 86 -17.15 -5.19 9.97
N SER A 87 -16.90 -5.06 11.27
CA SER A 87 -17.96 -4.94 12.28
C SER A 87 -17.83 -3.62 13.01
N VAL A 88 -18.83 -2.75 12.87
CA VAL A 88 -18.94 -1.53 13.67
C VAL A 88 -20.02 -1.78 14.73
N ALA A 89 -19.65 -1.61 16.00
CA ALA A 89 -20.58 -1.65 17.12
C ALA A 89 -20.86 -0.22 17.59
N ILE A 90 -22.13 0.22 17.52
CA ILE A 90 -22.59 1.45 18.17
C ILE A 90 -23.61 1.03 19.22
N GLY A 91 -23.16 0.86 20.46
CA GLY A 91 -24.01 0.38 21.55
C GLY A 91 -24.54 -1.04 21.28
N PRO A 92 -25.84 -1.33 21.50
CA PRO A 92 -26.39 -2.67 21.33
C PRO A 92 -26.62 -3.09 19.86
N VAL A 93 -26.32 -2.22 18.88
CA VAL A 93 -26.54 -2.48 17.46
C VAL A 93 -25.21 -2.83 16.79
N SER A 94 -25.15 -4.05 16.25
CA SER A 94 -24.04 -4.52 15.42
C SER A 94 -24.45 -4.44 13.95
N LEU A 95 -23.70 -3.66 13.16
CA LEU A 95 -23.83 -3.65 11.71
C LEU A 95 -22.64 -4.41 11.12
N GLY A 96 -22.93 -5.53 10.47
CA GLY A 96 -21.95 -6.28 9.68
C GLY A 96 -22.17 -6.00 8.20
N ASP A 97 -21.19 -5.40 7.54
CA ASP A 97 -21.23 -5.23 6.09
C ASP A 97 -20.63 -6.47 5.42
N ARG A 98 -21.44 -7.19 4.65
CA ARG A 98 -20.95 -8.27 3.79
C ARG A 98 -20.47 -7.63 2.50
N ARG A 99 -19.16 -7.46 2.34
CA ARG A 99 -18.56 -7.08 1.05
C ARG A 99 -18.72 -8.27 0.10
N ASP A 100 -19.80 -8.26 -0.68
CA ASP A 100 -20.19 -9.34 -1.61
C ASP A 100 -19.35 -9.41 -2.90
N ASN A 101 -18.23 -8.68 -3.00
CA ASN A 101 -17.27 -8.93 -4.07
C ASN A 101 -16.20 -9.89 -3.54
N PRO A 102 -16.24 -11.20 -3.88
CA PRO A 102 -15.17 -12.12 -3.53
C PRO A 102 -13.89 -11.62 -4.17
N ARG A 103 -13.04 -10.97 -3.36
CA ARG A 103 -11.71 -10.56 -3.77
C ARG A 103 -10.97 -11.82 -4.22
N ALA A 104 -10.53 -11.85 -5.47
CA ALA A 104 -9.82 -13.01 -5.98
C ALA A 104 -8.56 -13.23 -5.11
N PRO A 105 -8.20 -14.47 -4.77
CA PRO A 105 -6.94 -14.72 -4.09
C PRO A 105 -5.79 -14.13 -4.91
N GLY A 106 -5.05 -13.18 -4.34
CA GLY A 106 -3.98 -12.43 -5.00
C GLY A 106 -4.32 -10.98 -5.37
N ASP A 107 -5.57 -10.55 -5.20
CA ASP A 107 -5.95 -9.15 -5.42
C ASP A 107 -5.58 -8.31 -4.19
N VAL A 108 -4.66 -7.36 -4.37
CA VAL A 108 -4.03 -6.56 -3.31
C VAL A 108 -4.92 -5.38 -2.93
N ASP A 109 -5.27 -5.22 -1.66
CA ASP A 109 -6.00 -4.03 -1.19
C ASP A 109 -5.10 -2.79 -1.16
N LEU A 110 -4.87 -2.25 -2.36
CA LEU A 110 -4.02 -1.10 -2.59
C LEU A 110 -4.77 0.20 -2.25
N ALA A 111 -4.13 1.04 -1.45
CA ALA A 111 -4.65 2.33 -1.05
C ALA A 111 -5.00 3.20 -2.28
N PRO A 112 -6.12 3.92 -2.28
CA PRO A 112 -6.50 4.79 -3.40
C PRO A 112 -5.43 5.83 -3.74
N ARG A 113 -4.71 6.35 -2.74
CA ARG A 113 -3.59 7.29 -2.95
C ARG A 113 -2.36 6.60 -3.53
N ALA A 114 -2.04 5.39 -3.08
CA ALA A 114 -0.97 4.59 -3.65
C ALA A 114 -1.24 4.27 -5.12
N HIS A 115 -2.45 3.81 -5.45
CA HIS A 115 -2.89 3.58 -6.82
C HIS A 115 -2.75 4.83 -7.70
N ARG A 116 -3.14 6.00 -7.18
CA ARG A 116 -3.00 7.27 -7.92
C ARG A 116 -1.53 7.64 -8.16
N ALA A 117 -0.65 7.46 -7.18
CA ALA A 117 0.78 7.73 -7.33
C ALA A 117 1.39 6.84 -8.42
N LEU A 118 1.08 5.54 -8.42
CA LEU A 118 1.55 4.59 -9.42
C LEU A 118 0.98 4.87 -10.82
N MET A 119 -0.31 5.23 -10.93
CA MET A 119 -0.90 5.63 -12.21
C MET A 119 -0.25 6.90 -12.78
N LEU A 120 -0.01 7.93 -11.95
CA LEU A 120 0.63 9.17 -12.40
C LEU A 120 2.07 8.96 -12.87
N ALA A 121 2.75 7.95 -12.32
CA ALA A 121 4.08 7.52 -12.76
C ALA A 121 4.06 6.61 -14.00
N GLY A 122 2.89 6.27 -14.54
CA GLY A 122 2.74 5.35 -15.68
C GLY A 122 3.02 3.88 -15.34
N LEU A 123 3.08 3.53 -14.05
CA LEU A 123 3.38 2.18 -13.58
C LEU A 123 2.15 1.27 -13.56
N LEU A 124 0.95 1.85 -13.52
CA LEU A 124 -0.32 1.12 -13.63
C LEU A 124 -1.06 1.55 -14.91
N PRO A 125 -1.77 0.61 -15.58
CA PRO A 125 -2.58 0.95 -16.74
C PRO A 125 -3.68 1.91 -16.32
N GLY A 126 -3.79 3.05 -17.03
CA GLY A 126 -4.91 3.96 -16.85
C GLY A 126 -6.21 3.29 -17.29
N VAL A 127 -7.21 3.29 -16.42
CA VAL A 127 -8.57 2.88 -16.77
C VAL A 127 -9.29 4.06 -17.42
N ILE A 128 -9.59 3.92 -18.70
CA ILE A 128 -10.54 4.77 -19.42
C ILE A 128 -11.91 4.08 -19.39
N PHE A 129 -12.91 4.75 -18.82
CA PHE A 129 -14.31 4.32 -18.77
C PHE A 129 -15.12 4.93 -19.91
#